data_AF-A0AAX0PXP0-F1
#
_entry.id   AF-A0AAX0PXP0-F1
#
_cell.length_a   1.000
_cell.length_b   1.000
_cell.length_c   1.000
_cell.angle_alpha   90.00
_cell.angle_beta   90.00
_cell.angle_gamma   90.00
#
_symmetry.space_group_name_H-M   'P 1'
#
loop_
_entity.id
_entity.type
_entity.pdbx_description
1 polymer ?
#
loop_
_entity_poly.entity_id
_entity_poly.type
_entity_poly.pdbx_seq_one_letter_code
_entity_poly.pdbx_strand_id
1 'polypeptide(L)'
;ANVQPHSGSQANQEVYAAFLKPGDRILGMGLDAGGHLSHGAKVSFSGKLYDSFSYGLDPKTQLIDYDEVDRIAQIVQPKLIIAGASAYSRIIDWQKFRDIA
;
A
#
# COMPACT_ATOMS: atom_id res chain seq x y z
N ALA A 1 -2.40 19.73 8.67
CA ALA A 1 -3.10 18.91 7.65
C ALA A 1 -3.21 19.73 6.37
N ASN A 2 -3.09 19.09 5.20
CA ASN A 2 -3.50 19.67 3.93
C ASN A 2 -4.96 19.24 3.67
N VAL A 3 -5.86 20.19 3.42
CA VAL A 3 -7.31 19.95 3.20
C VAL A 3 -7.75 20.25 1.76
N GLN A 4 -6.81 20.47 0.86
CA GLN A 4 -7.06 20.87 -0.53
C GLN A 4 -7.33 19.74 -1.53
N PRO A 5 -6.91 18.46 -1.33
CA PRO A 5 -7.15 17.43 -2.33
C PRO A 5 -8.64 17.29 -2.67
N HIS A 6 -8.99 17.32 -3.96
CA HIS A 6 -10.40 17.25 -4.37
C HIS A 6 -11.04 15.86 -4.17
N SER A 7 -10.23 14.82 -3.96
CA SER A 7 -10.69 13.45 -3.70
C SER A 7 -9.62 12.62 -2.98
N GLY A 8 -10.00 11.47 -2.41
CA GLY A 8 -9.06 10.57 -1.74
C GLY A 8 -7.98 10.00 -2.67
N SER A 9 -8.31 9.69 -3.93
CA SER A 9 -7.33 9.22 -4.91
C SER A 9 -6.26 10.27 -5.22
N GLN A 10 -6.65 11.55 -5.31
CA GLN A 10 -5.71 12.66 -5.52
C GLN A 10 -4.88 12.95 -4.27
N ALA A 11 -5.46 12.82 -3.07
CA ALA A 11 -4.71 12.93 -1.82
C ALA A 11 -3.56 11.90 -1.78
N ASN A 12 -3.83 10.64 -2.16
CA ASN A 12 -2.79 9.63 -2.28
C ASN A 12 -1.75 10.04 -3.34
N GLN A 13 -2.19 10.49 -4.53
CA GLN A 13 -1.29 10.97 -5.59
C GLN A 13 -0.34 12.07 -5.12
N GLU A 14 -0.84 13.04 -4.35
CA GLU A 14 -0.03 14.12 -3.78
C GLU A 14 1.02 13.61 -2.80
N VAL A 15 0.68 12.64 -1.92
CA VAL A 15 1.65 12.02 -1.00
C VAL A 15 2.75 11.31 -1.77
N TYR A 16 2.39 10.50 -2.78
CA TYR A 16 3.41 9.84 -3.60
C TYR A 16 4.32 10.87 -4.31
N ALA A 17 3.75 11.91 -4.91
CA ALA A 17 4.53 12.93 -5.61
C ALA A 17 5.44 13.75 -4.69
N ALA A 18 5.06 13.91 -3.41
CA ALA A 18 5.85 14.63 -2.42
C ALA A 18 7.07 13.84 -1.93
N PHE A 19 6.95 12.51 -1.80
CA PHE A 19 7.98 11.67 -1.16
C PHE A 19 8.71 10.73 -2.12
N LEU A 20 8.17 10.48 -3.31
CA LEU A 20 8.70 9.51 -4.27
C LEU A 20 9.04 10.16 -5.60
N LYS A 21 9.93 9.49 -6.33
CA LYS A 21 10.21 9.72 -7.75
C LYS A 21 9.56 8.60 -8.58
N PRO A 22 9.18 8.85 -9.84
CA PRO A 22 8.77 7.78 -10.74
C PRO A 22 9.79 6.64 -10.77
N GLY A 23 9.30 5.39 -10.72
CA GLY A 23 10.11 4.19 -10.61
C GLY A 23 10.55 3.80 -9.18
N ASP A 24 10.33 4.65 -8.17
CA ASP A 24 10.50 4.22 -6.78
C ASP A 24 9.53 3.09 -6.43
N ARG A 25 9.95 2.22 -5.51
CA ARG A 25 9.17 1.03 -5.13
C ARG A 25 8.15 1.35 -4.05
N ILE A 26 6.94 0.82 -4.23
CA ILE A 26 5.86 0.92 -3.24
C ILE A 26 5.30 -0.46 -2.91
N LEU A 27 4.78 -0.61 -1.70
CA LEU A 27 4.17 -1.85 -1.23
C LEU A 27 2.77 -1.57 -0.65
N GLY A 28 1.73 -2.09 -1.28
CA GLY A 28 0.34 -1.90 -0.86
C GLY A 28 -0.44 -3.21 -0.75
N MET A 29 -1.65 -3.15 -0.21
CA MET A 29 -2.53 -4.33 -0.18
C MET A 29 -3.03 -4.65 -1.60
N GLY A 30 -3.01 -5.92 -1.99
CA GLY A 30 -3.56 -6.38 -3.27
C GLY A 30 -5.06 -6.04 -3.42
N LEU A 31 -5.52 -5.76 -4.65
CA LEU A 31 -6.94 -5.46 -4.91
C LEU A 31 -7.85 -6.65 -4.56
N ASP A 32 -7.39 -7.85 -4.89
CA ASP A 32 -8.03 -9.13 -4.57
C ASP A 32 -8.01 -9.46 -3.07
N ALA A 33 -7.10 -8.85 -2.32
CA ALA A 33 -7.03 -8.91 -0.86
C ALA A 33 -7.85 -7.82 -0.15
N GLY A 34 -8.45 -6.86 -0.89
CA GLY A 34 -9.27 -5.79 -0.33
C GLY A 34 -8.63 -4.40 -0.38
N GLY A 35 -7.51 -4.23 -1.08
CA GLY A 35 -6.83 -2.95 -1.29
C GLY A 35 -7.63 -1.94 -2.12
N HIS A 36 -7.01 -0.81 -2.46
CA HIS A 36 -7.60 0.26 -3.27
C HIS A 36 -6.80 0.47 -4.56
N LEU A 37 -7.45 0.98 -5.62
CA LEU A 37 -6.80 1.21 -6.92
C LEU A 37 -5.56 2.13 -6.82
N SER A 38 -5.62 3.15 -5.95
CA SER A 38 -4.49 4.08 -5.75
C SER A 38 -3.37 3.53 -4.84
N HIS A 39 -3.44 2.28 -4.41
CA HIS A 39 -2.42 1.62 -3.58
C HIS A 39 -1.43 0.78 -4.41
N GLY A 40 -1.29 1.09 -5.70
CA GLY A 40 -0.31 0.44 -6.58
C GLY A 40 -0.90 -0.47 -7.68
N ALA A 41 -2.21 -0.52 -7.85
CA ALA A 41 -2.81 -1.30 -8.93
C ALA A 41 -2.26 -0.88 -10.31
N LYS A 42 -1.83 -1.86 -11.14
CA LYS A 42 -1.15 -1.64 -12.43
C LYS A 42 -1.88 -0.70 -13.39
N VAL A 43 -3.21 -0.65 -13.32
CA VAL A 43 -4.06 0.21 -14.18
C VAL A 43 -4.18 1.66 -13.67
N SER A 44 -3.88 1.90 -12.39
CA SER A 44 -3.94 3.20 -11.71
C SER A 44 -2.68 4.04 -11.94
N PHE A 45 -2.74 5.34 -11.64
CA PHE A 45 -1.55 6.21 -11.70
C PHE A 45 -0.40 5.65 -10.85
N SER A 46 -0.73 5.08 -9.69
CA SER A 46 0.26 4.57 -8.73
C SER A 46 1.02 3.37 -9.28
N GLY A 47 0.33 2.44 -9.98
CA GLY A 47 0.99 1.29 -10.59
C GLY A 47 1.62 1.58 -11.97
N LYS A 48 1.27 2.71 -12.60
CA LYS A 48 1.90 3.16 -13.86
C LYS A 48 3.19 3.96 -13.62
N LEU A 49 3.24 4.76 -12.55
CA LEU A 49 4.35 5.66 -12.26
C LEU A 49 5.40 5.06 -11.32
N TYR A 50 5.01 4.13 -10.44
CA TYR A 50 5.89 3.53 -9.43
C TYR A 50 6.02 2.01 -9.64
N ASP A 51 7.12 1.43 -9.17
CA ASP A 51 7.32 -0.01 -9.20
C ASP A 51 6.55 -0.65 -8.02
N SER A 52 5.40 -1.23 -8.33
CA SER A 52 4.43 -1.62 -7.30
C SER A 52 4.47 -3.10 -6.97
N PHE A 53 4.53 -3.39 -5.68
CA PHE A 53 4.43 -4.72 -5.10
C PHE A 53 3.21 -4.79 -4.18
N SER A 54 2.71 -6.00 -3.94
CA SER A 54 1.50 -6.22 -3.15
C SER A 54 1.73 -7.23 -2.03
N TYR A 55 1.11 -6.99 -0.87
CA TYR A 55 0.93 -7.99 0.18
C TYR A 55 -0.52 -8.47 0.23
N GLY A 56 -0.72 -9.67 0.78
CA GLY A 56 -2.01 -10.36 0.80
C GLY A 56 -2.56 -10.64 2.20
N LEU A 57 -3.45 -11.64 2.24
CA LEU A 57 -4.03 -12.18 3.45
C LEU A 57 -3.56 -13.62 3.63
N ASP A 58 -3.47 -14.07 4.89
CA ASP A 58 -3.36 -15.49 5.17
C ASP A 58 -4.64 -16.19 4.70
N PRO A 59 -4.55 -17.24 3.85
CA PRO A 59 -5.71 -17.84 3.20
C PRO A 59 -6.64 -18.57 4.16
N LYS A 60 -6.18 -18.93 5.36
CA LYS A 60 -6.98 -19.66 6.36
C LYS A 60 -7.73 -18.72 7.29
N THR A 61 -7.03 -17.70 7.78
CA THR A 61 -7.54 -16.74 8.78
C THR A 61 -8.20 -15.53 8.12
N GLN A 62 -7.87 -15.25 6.85
CA GLN A 62 -8.28 -14.06 6.12
C GLN A 62 -7.84 -12.77 6.84
N LEU A 63 -6.76 -12.84 7.61
CA LEU A 63 -6.09 -11.71 8.24
C LEU A 63 -4.89 -11.27 7.39
N ILE A 64 -4.46 -10.00 7.52
CA ILE A 64 -3.20 -9.57 6.89
C ILE A 64 -2.08 -10.48 7.41
N ASP A 65 -1.32 -11.05 6.48
CA ASP A 65 -0.14 -11.83 6.81
C ASP A 65 1.06 -10.88 7.00
N TYR A 66 1.27 -10.44 8.24
CA TYR A 66 2.34 -9.48 8.57
C TYR A 66 3.75 -10.07 8.38
N ASP A 67 3.90 -11.38 8.50
CA ASP A 67 5.18 -12.05 8.26
C ASP A 67 5.51 -12.04 6.75
N GLU A 68 4.49 -12.23 5.91
CA GLU A 68 4.62 -12.03 4.46
C GLU A 68 4.92 -10.56 4.13
N VAL A 69 4.23 -9.60 4.75
CA VAL A 69 4.49 -8.16 4.55
C VAL A 69 5.96 -7.84 4.85
N ASP A 70 6.49 -8.28 5.99
CA ASP A 70 7.89 -8.07 6.37
C ASP A 70 8.84 -8.73 5.37
N ARG A 71 8.61 -10.00 5.02
CA ARG A 71 9.43 -10.72 4.04
C ARG A 71 9.49 -10.00 2.69
N ILE A 72 8.35 -9.51 2.18
CA ILE A 72 8.31 -8.76 0.93
C ILE A 72 9.04 -7.43 1.09
N ALA A 73 8.81 -6.71 2.19
CA ALA A 73 9.48 -5.44 2.46
C ALA A 73 11.02 -5.59 2.50
N GLN A 74 11.53 -6.65 3.13
CA GLN A 74 12.97 -6.94 3.17
C GLN A 74 13.55 -7.23 1.78
N ILE A 75 12.82 -7.94 0.91
CA ILE A 75 13.29 -8.28 -0.45
C ILE A 75 13.20 -7.07 -1.39
N VAL A 76 12.06 -6.38 -1.37
CA VAL A 76 11.73 -5.32 -2.32
C VAL A 76 12.35 -3.98 -1.91
N GLN A 77 12.55 -3.75 -0.61
CA GLN A 77 13.00 -2.48 -0.04
C GLN A 77 12.15 -1.30 -0.54
N PRO A 78 10.81 -1.31 -0.29
CA PRO A 78 9.92 -0.25 -0.74
C PRO A 78 10.26 1.07 -0.04
N LYS A 79 10.12 2.20 -0.75
CA LYS A 79 10.25 3.53 -0.13
C LYS A 79 9.00 3.96 0.63
N LEU A 80 7.86 3.34 0.36
CA LEU A 80 6.58 3.62 1.01
C LEU A 80 5.75 2.34 1.12
N ILE A 81 5.25 2.07 2.31
CA ILE A 81 4.29 1.00 2.59
C ILE A 81 2.92 1.62 2.87
N ILE A 82 1.87 1.14 2.20
CA ILE A 82 0.50 1.61 2.38
C ILE A 82 -0.26 0.64 3.27
N ALA A 83 -0.67 1.08 4.45
CA ALA A 83 -1.42 0.32 5.44
C ALA A 83 -2.90 0.75 5.50
N GLY A 84 -3.61 0.59 4.38
CA GLY A 84 -5.03 0.96 4.24
C GLY A 84 -5.75 0.12 3.19
N ALA A 85 -7.06 -0.08 3.38
CA ALA A 85 -7.87 -1.00 2.58
C ALA A 85 -9.24 -0.40 2.25
N SER A 86 -9.87 -0.92 1.18
CA SER A 86 -11.26 -0.58 0.80
C SER A 86 -12.26 -1.65 1.26
N ALA A 87 -11.87 -2.92 1.13
CA ALA A 87 -12.75 -4.08 1.33
C ALA A 87 -12.10 -5.09 2.29
N TYR A 88 -11.65 -4.62 3.44
CA TYR A 88 -11.11 -5.43 4.52
C TYR A 88 -11.84 -5.09 5.82
N SER A 89 -12.46 -6.09 6.45
CA SER A 89 -13.40 -5.88 7.56
C SER A 89 -12.77 -5.93 8.95
N ARG A 90 -11.45 -6.18 9.03
CA ARG A 90 -10.73 -6.27 10.30
C ARG A 90 -9.95 -4.99 10.56
N ILE A 91 -9.55 -4.81 11.81
CA ILE A 91 -8.67 -3.71 12.21
C ILE A 91 -7.26 -4.04 11.74
N ILE A 92 -6.62 -3.08 11.07
CA ILE A 92 -5.22 -3.18 10.67
C ILE A 92 -4.36 -2.89 11.89
N ASP A 93 -3.35 -3.73 12.14
CA ASP A 93 -2.36 -3.49 13.18
C ASP A 93 -1.28 -2.53 12.63
N TRP A 94 -1.48 -1.24 12.83
CA TRP A 94 -0.54 -0.22 12.38
C TRP A 94 0.80 -0.24 13.12
N GLN A 95 0.87 -0.84 14.32
CA GLN A 95 2.15 -0.97 15.02
C GLN A 95 3.03 -1.98 14.29
N LYS A 96 2.47 -3.09 13.80
CA LYS A 96 3.21 -4.06 12.96
C LYS A 96 3.76 -3.41 11.71
N PHE A 97 2.97 -2.59 11.01
CA PHE A 97 3.48 -1.84 9.85
C PHE A 97 4.57 -0.84 10.21
N ARG A 98 4.49 -0.20 11.40
CA ARG A 98 5.54 0.69 11.88
C ARG A 98 6.83 -0.05 12.21
N ASP A 99 6.75 -1.27 12.71
CA ASP A 99 7.93 -2.08 13.04
C ASP A 99 8.64 -2.59 11.76
N ILE A 100 7.90 -2.78 10.66
CA ILE A 100 8.42 -3.22 9.36
C ILE A 100 9.07 -2.07 8.56
N ALA A 101 8.55 -0.84 8.71
CA ALA A 101 8.92 0.33 7.89
C ALA A 101 10.08 1.15 8.47
#